data_AF-A0A7C4YT53-F1
#
_entry.id   AF-A0A7C4YT53-F1
#
_cell.length_a   1.000
_cell.length_b   1.000
_cell.length_c   1.000
_cell.angle_alpha   90.00
_cell.angle_beta   90.00
_cell.angle_gamma   90.00
#
_symmetry.space_group_name_H-M   'P 1'
#
loop_
_entity.id
_entity.type
_entity.pdbx_description
1 polymer ?
#
loop_
_entity_poly.entity_id
_entity_poly.type
_entity_poly.pdbx_seq_one_letter_code
_entity_poly.pdbx_strand_id
1 'polypeptide(L)'
;MWLKWVIISFLLCGISDTTWKMAGEMGKESVNAYLLFFHFFALLSAVIVFFLQRKKITKTEFILGTTAGATLIAGGICSMNAILVLPGIVFFPVASCGNLLTVTILANIFWKEKPAKRQIYGLIVSCIAIILIALG
;
A
#
# COMPACT_ATOMS: atom_id res chain seq x y z
N MET A 1 19.76 8.71 8.88
CA MET A 1 19.71 8.11 7.53
C MET A 1 18.34 7.53 7.18
N TRP A 2 17.70 6.76 8.06
CA TRP A 2 16.34 6.21 7.84
C TRP A 2 15.26 7.28 7.58
N LEU A 3 15.23 8.38 8.34
CA LEU A 3 14.22 9.44 8.17
C LEU A 3 14.14 9.99 6.74
N LYS A 4 15.28 10.12 6.04
CA LYS A 4 15.33 10.55 4.64
C LYS A 4 14.49 9.64 3.74
N TRP A 5 14.61 8.32 3.91
CA TRP A 5 13.85 7.34 3.13
C TRP A 5 12.36 7.36 3.47
N VAL A 6 12.00 7.62 4.73
CA VAL A 6 10.59 7.81 5.12
C VAL A 6 9.98 9.01 4.43
N ILE A 7 10.69 10.15 4.42
CA ILE A 7 10.20 11.37 3.77
C ILE A 7 10.06 11.15 2.26
N ILE A 8 11.03 10.51 1.62
CA ILE A 8 10.96 10.17 0.19
C ILE A 8 9.75 9.26 -0.07
N SER A 9 9.58 8.20 0.73
CA SER A 9 8.44 7.29 0.59
C SER A 9 7.11 8.01 0.80
N PHE A 10 7.02 8.91 1.78
CA PHE A 10 5.82 9.69 2.04
C PHE A 10 5.41 10.53 0.82
N LEU A 11 6.38 11.25 0.22
CA LEU A 11 6.11 12.06 -0.97
C LEU A 11 5.70 11.22 -2.18
N LEU A 12 6.39 10.10 -2.41
CA LEU A 12 6.06 9.20 -3.52
C LEU A 12 4.70 8.51 -3.33
N CYS A 13 4.37 8.10 -2.11
CA CYS A 13 3.04 7.59 -1.77
C CYS A 13 1.97 8.66 -2.01
N GLY A 14 2.18 9.90 -1.58
CA GLY A 14 1.22 10.98 -1.81
C GLY A 14 0.94 11.24 -3.29
N ILE A 15 1.98 11.22 -4.14
CA ILE A 15 1.82 11.31 -5.59
C ILE A 15 1.03 10.10 -6.12
N SER A 16 1.41 8.89 -5.71
CA SER A 16 0.74 7.65 -6.10
C SER A 16 -0.75 7.67 -5.73
N ASP A 17 -1.10 8.02 -4.49
CA ASP A 17 -2.47 8.04 -3.99
C ASP A 17 -3.31 9.12 -4.68
N THR A 18 -2.69 10.27 -5.03
CA THR A 18 -3.36 11.30 -5.82
C THR A 18 -3.69 10.78 -7.23
N THR A 19 -2.74 10.13 -7.90
CA THR A 19 -3.00 9.51 -9.21
C THR A 19 -4.02 8.38 -9.14
N TRP A 20 -4.04 7.64 -8.03
CA TRP A 20 -5.03 6.60 -7.74
C TRP A 20 -6.44 7.20 -7.63
N LYS A 21 -6.57 8.31 -6.90
CA LYS A 21 -7.83 9.07 -6.79
C LYS A 21 -8.29 9.57 -8.17
N MET A 22 -7.39 10.19 -8.92
CA MET A 22 -7.69 10.70 -10.26
C MET A 22 -8.19 9.60 -11.19
N ALA A 23 -7.57 8.41 -11.14
CA ALA A 23 -8.02 7.27 -11.93
C ALA A 23 -9.44 6.83 -11.56
N GLY A 24 -9.80 6.86 -10.27
CA GLY A 24 -11.16 6.59 -9.81
C GLY A 24 -12.20 7.59 -10.35
N GLU A 25 -11.89 8.89 -10.31
CA GLU A 25 -12.78 9.96 -10.78
C GLU A 25 -12.97 9.94 -12.31
N MET A 26 -11.95 9.50 -13.07
CA MET A 26 -12.01 9.35 -14.52
C MET A 26 -12.77 8.10 -14.98
N GLY A 27 -13.13 7.21 -14.04
CA GLY A 27 -13.93 6.02 -14.30
C GLY A 27 -13.13 4.76 -14.65
N LYS A 28 -13.88 3.71 -15.01
CA LYS A 28 -13.39 2.32 -15.04
C LYS A 28 -12.22 2.06 -15.99
N GLU A 29 -12.23 2.67 -17.17
CA GLU A 29 -11.13 2.52 -18.14
C GLU A 29 -9.80 3.07 -17.58
N SER A 30 -9.85 4.21 -16.89
CA SER A 30 -8.67 4.79 -16.25
C SER A 30 -8.17 3.94 -15.09
N VAL A 31 -9.06 3.33 -14.32
CA VAL A 31 -8.70 2.39 -13.26
C VAL A 31 -7.98 1.15 -13.81
N ASN A 32 -8.50 0.56 -14.88
CA ASN A 32 -7.87 -0.59 -15.53
C ASN A 32 -6.50 -0.24 -16.10
N ALA A 33 -6.39 0.92 -16.78
CA ALA A 33 -5.13 1.41 -17.29
C ALA A 33 -4.11 1.64 -16.17
N TYR A 34 -4.54 2.27 -15.05
CA TYR A 34 -3.69 2.48 -13.88
C TYR A 34 -3.15 1.16 -13.34
N LEU A 35 -4.02 0.17 -13.11
CA LEU A 35 -3.60 -1.15 -12.62
C LEU A 35 -2.60 -1.81 -13.57
N LEU A 36 -2.85 -1.74 -14.88
CA LEU A 36 -1.95 -2.32 -15.87
C LEU A 36 -0.58 -1.64 -15.84
N PHE A 37 -0.52 -0.31 -15.87
CA PHE A 37 0.74 0.43 -15.83
C PHE A 37 1.48 0.20 -14.51
N PHE A 38 0.79 0.25 -13.36
CA PHE A 38 1.39 0.05 -12.05
C PHE A 38 2.09 -1.32 -11.97
N HIS A 39 1.40 -2.40 -12.37
CA HIS A 39 1.98 -3.75 -12.33
C HIS A 39 3.04 -3.96 -13.41
N PHE A 40 2.88 -3.35 -14.58
CA PHE A 40 3.89 -3.39 -15.64
C PHE A 40 5.22 -2.75 -15.17
N PHE A 41 5.17 -1.56 -14.57
CA PHE A 41 6.37 -0.89 -14.06
C PHE A 41 6.94 -1.60 -12.82
N ALA A 42 6.10 -2.21 -11.98
CA ALA A 42 6.57 -3.07 -10.88
C ALA A 42 7.34 -4.29 -11.42
N LEU A 43 6.82 -4.96 -12.46
CA LEU A 43 7.52 -6.08 -13.11
C LEU A 43 8.82 -5.61 -13.77
N LEU A 44 8.78 -4.51 -14.53
CA LEU A 44 9.95 -3.97 -15.21
C LEU A 44 11.07 -3.63 -14.22
N SER A 45 10.74 -2.96 -13.12
CA SER A 45 11.71 -2.63 -12.07
C SER A 45 12.27 -3.88 -11.39
N ALA A 46 11.44 -4.88 -11.09
CA ALA A 46 11.88 -6.15 -10.54
C ALA A 46 12.85 -6.90 -11.48
N VAL A 47 12.55 -6.93 -12.79
CA VAL A 47 13.41 -7.56 -13.81
C VAL A 47 14.74 -6.83 -13.91
N ILE A 48 14.74 -5.50 -13.97
CA ILE A 48 15.98 -4.69 -13.99
C ILE A 48 16.84 -5.01 -12.78
N VAL A 49 16.26 -4.98 -11.57
CA VAL A 49 16.99 -5.26 -10.32
C VAL A 49 17.52 -6.69 -10.30
N PHE A 50 16.74 -7.66 -10.77
CA PHE A 50 17.18 -9.06 -10.86
C PHE A 50 18.44 -9.22 -11.72
N PHE A 51 18.48 -8.60 -12.90
CA PHE A 51 19.66 -8.63 -13.77
C PHE A 51 20.85 -7.88 -13.18
N LEU A 52 20.62 -6.76 -12.47
CA LEU A 52 21.69 -5.99 -11.83
C LEU A 52 22.31 -6.74 -10.64
N GLN A 53 21.51 -7.43 -9.84
CA GLN A 53 22.01 -8.12 -8.64
C GLN A 53 22.72 -9.44 -8.94
N ARG A 54 22.45 -10.07 -10.10
CA ARG A 54 23.01 -11.38 -10.51
C ARG A 54 22.91 -12.47 -9.43
N LYS A 55 21.94 -12.36 -8.53
CA LYS A 55 21.71 -13.33 -7.46
C LYS A 55 20.85 -14.48 -7.96
N LYS A 56 21.15 -15.70 -7.51
CA LYS A 56 20.29 -16.86 -7.75
C LYS A 56 19.07 -16.74 -6.84
N ILE A 57 17.88 -16.88 -7.42
CA ILE A 57 16.62 -16.92 -6.67
C ILE A 57 16.45 -18.34 -6.12
N THR A 58 16.28 -18.45 -4.81
CA THR A 58 15.92 -19.70 -4.14
C THR A 58 14.43 -20.00 -4.32
N LYS A 59 14.04 -21.28 -4.20
CA LYS A 59 12.62 -21.68 -4.28
C LYS A 59 11.76 -20.95 -3.25
N THR A 60 12.28 -20.75 -2.04
CA THR A 60 11.56 -20.04 -0.96
C THR A 60 11.32 -18.58 -1.31
N GLU A 61 12.33 -17.87 -1.82
CA GLU A 61 12.18 -16.49 -2.27
C GLU A 61 11.18 -16.37 -3.42
N PHE A 62 11.19 -17.32 -4.35
CA PHE A 62 10.22 -17.34 -5.45
C PHE A 62 8.78 -17.53 -4.94
N ILE A 63 8.55 -18.46 -4.01
CA ILE A 63 7.21 -18.71 -3.44
C ILE A 63 6.73 -17.51 -2.64
N LEU A 64 7.58 -16.94 -1.78
CA LEU A 64 7.23 -15.76 -0.98
C LEU A 64 6.95 -14.56 -1.87
N GLY A 65 7.80 -14.30 -2.87
CA GLY A 65 7.62 -13.22 -3.83
C GLY A 65 6.35 -13.37 -4.66
N THR A 66 6.05 -14.59 -5.15
CA THR A 66 4.83 -14.86 -5.91
C THR A 66 3.59 -14.69 -5.05
N THR A 67 3.61 -15.20 -3.82
CA THR A 67 2.49 -15.03 -2.87
C THR A 67 2.25 -13.56 -2.56
N ALA A 68 3.31 -12.81 -2.26
CA ALA A 68 3.23 -11.38 -1.98
C ALA A 68 2.75 -10.57 -3.20
N GLY A 69 3.20 -10.93 -4.41
CA GLY A 69 2.75 -10.30 -5.65
C GLY A 69 1.28 -10.59 -5.95
N ALA A 70 0.84 -11.84 -5.76
CA ALA A 70 -0.55 -12.23 -5.97
C ALA A 70 -1.49 -11.51 -4.99
N THR A 71 -1.13 -11.40 -3.71
CA THR A 71 -1.93 -10.66 -2.72
C THR A 71 -1.93 -9.16 -2.98
N LEU A 72 -0.82 -8.59 -3.48
CA LEU A 72 -0.75 -7.19 -3.90
C LEU A 72 -1.70 -6.90 -5.07
N ILE A 73 -1.69 -7.75 -6.11
CA ILE A 73 -2.60 -7.62 -7.27
C ILE A 73 -4.06 -7.71 -6.80
N ALA A 74 -4.39 -8.73 -6.01
CA ALA A 74 -5.74 -8.92 -5.49
C ALA A 74 -6.19 -7.73 -4.65
N GLY A 75 -5.34 -7.25 -3.74
CA GLY A 75 -5.61 -6.06 -2.93
C GLY A 75 -5.78 -4.80 -3.78
N GLY A 76 -4.94 -4.61 -4.80
CA GLY A 76 -5.03 -3.49 -5.73
C GLY A 76 -6.33 -3.48 -6.52
N ILE A 77 -6.76 -4.64 -7.06
CA ILE A 77 -8.04 -4.78 -7.77
C ILE A 77 -9.23 -4.50 -6.83
N CYS A 78 -9.22 -5.06 -5.62
CA CYS A 78 -10.29 -4.82 -4.65
C CYS A 78 -10.38 -3.33 -4.26
N SER A 79 -9.24 -2.69 -3.97
CA SER A 79 -9.18 -1.28 -3.62
C SER A 79 -9.62 -0.37 -4.78
N MET A 80 -9.20 -0.68 -6.01
CA MET A 80 -9.62 0.07 -7.19
C MET A 80 -11.10 -0.13 -7.56
N ASN A 81 -11.68 -1.29 -7.29
CA ASN A 81 -13.14 -1.44 -7.44
C ASN A 81 -13.89 -0.68 -6.34
N ALA A 82 -13.35 -0.64 -5.13
CA ALA A 82 -13.95 0.10 -4.03
C ALA A 82 -13.98 1.61 -4.28
N ILE A 83 -12.92 2.19 -4.86
CA ILE A 83 -12.88 3.64 -5.16
C ILE A 83 -13.89 4.07 -6.23
N LEU A 84 -14.34 3.15 -7.10
CA LEU A 84 -15.38 3.43 -8.11
C LEU A 84 -16.79 3.51 -7.51
N VAL A 85 -17.00 2.96 -6.31
CA VAL A 85 -18.31 2.85 -5.67
C VAL A 85 -18.41 3.69 -4.39
N LEU A 86 -17.28 3.89 -3.70
CA LEU A 86 -17.20 4.65 -2.46
C LEU A 86 -16.68 6.07 -2.71
N PRO A 87 -17.25 7.08 -2.03
CA PRO A 87 -16.68 8.42 -2.09
C PRO A 87 -15.30 8.44 -1.42
N GLY A 88 -14.39 9.27 -1.93
CA GLY A 88 -13.01 9.37 -1.43
C GLY A 88 -12.92 9.64 0.08
N ILE A 89 -13.86 10.40 0.63
CA ILE A 89 -13.96 10.70 2.08
C ILE A 89 -14.14 9.44 2.95
N VAL A 90 -14.69 8.36 2.39
CA VAL A 90 -14.82 7.06 3.08
C VAL A 90 -13.66 6.15 2.71
N PHE A 91 -13.32 6.07 1.41
CA PHE A 91 -12.31 5.15 0.92
C PHE A 91 -10.93 5.37 1.55
N PHE A 92 -10.41 6.61 1.54
CA PHE A 92 -9.04 6.89 1.99
C PHE A 92 -8.83 6.63 3.49
N PRO A 93 -9.72 7.06 4.41
CA PRO A 93 -9.61 6.71 5.83
C PRO A 93 -9.70 5.22 6.09
N VAL A 94 -10.63 4.52 5.43
CA VAL A 94 -10.80 3.08 5.62
C VAL A 94 -9.57 2.32 5.11
N ALA A 95 -9.06 2.66 3.93
CA ALA A 95 -7.86 2.03 3.38
C ALA A 95 -6.62 2.31 4.24
N SER A 96 -6.41 3.55 4.65
CA SER A 96 -5.21 3.96 5.40
C SER A 96 -5.21 3.42 6.83
N CYS A 97 -6.29 3.66 7.59
CA CYS A 97 -6.42 3.16 8.96
C CYS A 97 -6.55 1.64 8.98
N GLY A 98 -7.33 1.07 8.05
CA GLY A 98 -7.50 -0.37 7.92
C GLY A 98 -6.17 -1.07 7.67
N ASN A 99 -5.35 -0.58 6.73
CA ASN A 99 -4.02 -1.12 6.48
C ASN A 99 -3.11 -0.99 7.73
N LEU A 100 -3.05 0.20 8.33
CA LEU A 100 -2.22 0.45 9.51
C LEU A 100 -2.56 -0.46 10.70
N LEU A 101 -3.86 -0.62 10.99
CA LEU A 101 -4.36 -1.50 12.04
C LEU A 101 -4.10 -2.97 11.69
N THR A 102 -4.39 -3.39 10.46
CA THR A 102 -4.18 -4.77 9.99
C THR A 102 -2.73 -5.16 10.11
N VAL A 103 -1.80 -4.35 9.60
CA VAL A 103 -0.36 -4.60 9.71
C VAL A 103 0.07 -4.72 11.17
N THR A 104 -0.40 -3.81 12.04
CA THR A 104 -0.05 -3.84 13.47
C THR A 104 -0.58 -5.11 14.16
N ILE A 105 -1.80 -5.54 13.86
CA ILE A 105 -2.41 -6.74 14.42
C ILE A 105 -1.69 -7.99 13.92
N LEU A 106 -1.42 -8.08 12.61
CA LEU A 106 -0.70 -9.22 12.03
C LEU A 106 0.75 -9.30 12.55
N ALA A 107 1.42 -8.16 12.74
CA ALA A 107 2.75 -8.09 13.37
C ALA A 107 2.73 -8.69 14.78
N ASN A 108 1.72 -8.34 15.59
CA ASN A 108 1.54 -8.92 16.92
C ASN A 108 1.22 -10.42 16.87
N ILE A 109 0.41 -10.90 15.92
CA ILE A 109 0.03 -12.32 15.83
C ILE A 109 1.20 -13.19 15.34
N PHE A 110 1.79 -12.83 14.20
CA PHE A 110 2.79 -13.67 13.53
C PHE A 110 4.20 -13.48 14.09
N TRP A 111 4.57 -12.25 14.46
CA TRP A 111 5.91 -11.93 14.99
C TRP A 111 5.94 -11.70 16.51
N LYS A 112 4.79 -11.78 17.19
CA LYS A 112 4.66 -11.56 18.64
C LYS A 112 5.17 -10.17 19.08
N GLU A 113 5.12 -9.21 18.16
CA GLU A 113 5.46 -7.82 18.45
C GLU A 113 4.38 -7.20 19.34
N LYS A 114 4.74 -6.89 20.58
CA LYS A 114 3.84 -6.25 21.54
C LYS A 114 4.06 -4.75 21.52
N PRO A 115 3.18 -3.95 20.88
CA PRO A 115 3.32 -2.51 20.91
C PRO A 115 3.21 -2.01 22.35
N ALA A 116 4.15 -1.15 22.75
CA ALA A 116 4.09 -0.46 24.02
C ALA A 116 2.83 0.42 24.08
N LYS A 117 2.33 0.69 25.30
CA LYS A 117 1.13 1.54 25.49
C LYS A 117 1.23 2.88 24.74
N ARG A 118 2.41 3.49 24.73
CA ARG A 118 2.69 4.74 23.98
C ARG A 118 2.54 4.58 22.46
N GLN A 119 2.92 3.43 21.89
CA GLN A 119 2.75 3.15 20.47
C GLN A 119 1.26 2.96 20.12
N ILE A 120 0.49 2.33 21.02
CA ILE A 120 -0.97 2.20 20.87
C ILE A 120 -1.64 3.58 20.89
N TYR A 121 -1.28 4.46 21.83
CA TYR A 121 -1.81 5.83 21.82
C TYR A 121 -1.43 6.59 20.55
N GLY A 122 -0.18 6.45 20.08
CA GLY A 122 0.25 7.03 18.81
C GLY A 122 -0.60 6.52 17.63
N LEU A 123 -0.84 5.21 17.55
CA LEU A 123 -1.68 4.59 16.53
C LEU A 123 -3.10 5.13 16.53
N ILE A 124 -3.74 5.25 17.71
CA ILE A 124 -5.08 5.81 17.85
C ILE A 124 -5.11 7.26 17.38
N VAL A 125 -4.15 8.08 17.81
CA VAL A 125 -4.04 9.48 17.40
C VAL A 125 -3.83 9.60 15.90
N SER A 126 -3.01 8.75 15.29
CA SER A 126 -2.82 8.70 13.84
C SER A 126 -4.12 8.38 13.10
N CYS A 127 -4.90 7.39 13.56
CA CYS A 127 -6.19 7.07 12.95
C CYS A 127 -7.17 8.25 13.04
N ILE A 128 -7.26 8.91 14.20
CA ILE A 128 -8.12 10.09 14.38
C ILE A 128 -7.68 11.21 13.44
N ALA A 129 -6.37 11.49 13.34
CA ALA A 129 -5.84 12.52 12.46
C ALA A 129 -6.17 12.24 10.98
N ILE A 130 -6.03 11.00 10.52
CA ILE A 130 -6.39 10.60 9.14
C ILE A 130 -7.87 10.86 8.86
N ILE A 131 -8.75 10.49 9.79
CA ILE A 131 -10.19 10.72 9.66
C ILE A 131 -10.50 12.21 9.59
N LEU A 132 -9.90 13.02 10.48
CA LEU A 132 -10.10 14.47 10.49
C LEU A 132 -9.61 15.14 9.20
N ILE A 133 -8.47 14.71 8.66
CA ILE A 133 -7.94 15.22 7.38
C ILE A 133 -8.89 14.91 6.23
N ALA A 134 -9.53 13.74 6.23
CA ALA A 134 -10.45 13.38 5.16
C ALA A 134 -11.80 14.11 5.25
N LEU A 135 -12.20 14.55 6.45
CA LEU A 135 -13.44 15.29 6.70
C LEU A 135 -13.34 16.78 6.39
N GLY A 136 -12.13 17.36 6.40
CA GLY A 136 -11.87 18.76 6.08
C GLY A 136 -11.58 18.98 4.60
#